data_AF-G8TA00-F1
#
_entry.id   AF-G8TA00-F1
#
_cell.length_a   1.000
_cell.length_b   1.000
_cell.length_c   1.000
_cell.angle_alpha   90.00
_cell.angle_beta   90.00
_cell.angle_gamma   90.00
#
_symmetry.space_group_name_H-M   'P 1'
#
loop_
_entity.id
_entity.type
_entity.pdbx_description
1 polymer ?
#
loop_
_entity_poly.entity_id
_entity_poly.type
_entity_poly.pdbx_seq_one_letter_code
_entity_poly.pdbx_strand_id
1 'polypeptide(L)'
;MNTAFAKKINKHLTKLDFSKAIIIAETNLQKLPATPFHEVIGKSFIDHAPDVAKWVQDFFDRAAKKFKVKCFYFEMNEFDINTDRWYIDAFVYTRDGGLDLEDMEWLCDMEATSKEIFILEGFNKLQKAFKKSLKSNKKKSDAGDWCEQIIIARFMELMHAAHVIAKQKKLKWAKCPIYFTEHEYDFIVQSKV
;
A
#
# COMPACT_ATOMS: atom_id res chain seq x y z
N MET A 1 -5.04 -7.05 -12.49
CA MET A 1 -5.96 -6.08 -11.86
C MET A 1 -7.14 -5.69 -12.75
N ASN A 2 -8.34 -5.47 -12.19
CA ASN A 2 -9.51 -4.96 -12.93
C ASN A 2 -9.62 -3.42 -12.83
N THR A 3 -9.16 -2.72 -13.86
CA THR A 3 -9.04 -1.25 -13.87
C THR A 3 -10.39 -0.50 -13.76
N ALA A 4 -11.52 -1.16 -14.01
CA ALA A 4 -12.84 -0.52 -13.90
C ALA A 4 -13.22 -0.16 -12.45
N PHE A 5 -12.74 -0.94 -11.48
CA PHE A 5 -13.00 -0.71 -10.06
C PHE A 5 -12.07 0.38 -9.52
N ALA A 6 -10.79 0.28 -9.86
CA ALA A 6 -9.75 1.28 -9.59
C ALA A 6 -10.21 2.70 -9.98
N LYS A 7 -10.66 2.88 -11.23
CA LYS A 7 -11.12 4.18 -11.76
C LYS A 7 -12.19 4.87 -10.89
N LYS A 8 -12.98 4.14 -10.12
CA LYS A 8 -14.02 4.71 -9.25
C LYS A 8 -13.45 5.40 -8.01
N ILE A 9 -12.28 4.96 -7.53
CA ILE A 9 -11.69 5.44 -6.27
C ILE A 9 -10.36 6.19 -6.45
N ASN A 10 -9.63 5.99 -7.56
CA ASN A 10 -8.29 6.57 -7.76
C ASN A 10 -8.25 8.10 -7.59
N LYS A 11 -9.28 8.81 -8.07
CA LYS A 11 -9.38 10.28 -7.91
C LYS A 11 -9.39 10.77 -6.45
N HIS A 12 -9.74 9.87 -5.52
CA HIS A 12 -9.74 10.14 -4.07
C HIS A 12 -8.38 9.76 -3.47
N LEU A 13 -7.82 8.62 -3.89
CA LEU A 13 -6.50 8.15 -3.46
C LEU A 13 -5.39 9.13 -3.82
N THR A 14 -5.41 9.70 -5.04
CA THR A 14 -4.45 10.74 -5.46
C THR A 14 -4.55 12.04 -4.66
N LYS A 15 -5.69 12.28 -4.00
CA LYS A 15 -5.92 13.43 -3.12
C LYS A 15 -5.72 13.11 -1.64
N LEU A 16 -5.22 11.91 -1.33
CA LEU A 16 -5.08 11.40 0.03
C LEU A 16 -6.43 11.31 0.79
N ASP A 17 -7.56 11.29 0.08
CA ASP A 17 -8.90 11.13 0.63
C ASP A 17 -9.24 9.63 0.75
N PHE A 18 -8.43 8.93 1.56
CA PHE A 18 -8.54 7.48 1.75
C PHE A 18 -9.91 7.08 2.30
N SER A 19 -10.42 7.86 3.26
CA SER A 19 -11.75 7.64 3.86
C SER A 19 -12.84 7.57 2.79
N LYS A 20 -12.88 8.53 1.85
CA LYS A 20 -13.87 8.52 0.78
C LYS A 20 -13.67 7.36 -0.20
N ALA A 21 -12.42 7.05 -0.57
CA ALA A 21 -12.12 5.91 -1.42
C ALA A 21 -12.64 4.60 -0.82
N ILE A 22 -12.36 4.38 0.47
CA ILE A 22 -12.76 3.20 1.23
C ILE A 22 -14.28 3.12 1.38
N ILE A 23 -14.94 4.22 1.76
CA ILE A 23 -16.41 4.27 1.88
C ILE A 23 -17.07 3.90 0.55
N ILE A 24 -16.59 4.43 -0.58
CA ILE A 24 -17.11 4.09 -1.90
C ILE A 24 -16.95 2.60 -2.16
N ALA A 25 -15.78 2.04 -1.92
CA ALA A 25 -15.50 0.63 -2.19
C ALA A 25 -16.32 -0.31 -1.28
N GLU A 26 -16.36 -0.05 0.03
CA GLU A 26 -17.16 -0.81 0.99
C GLU A 26 -18.66 -0.72 0.66
N THR A 27 -19.18 0.46 0.33
CA THR A 27 -20.59 0.64 -0.06
C THR A 27 -20.95 -0.16 -1.31
N ASN A 28 -20.04 -0.26 -2.28
CA ASN A 28 -20.30 -1.07 -3.47
C ASN A 28 -20.17 -2.57 -3.19
N LEU A 29 -19.22 -2.98 -2.34
CA LEU A 29 -19.11 -4.37 -1.88
C LEU A 29 -20.39 -4.82 -1.15
N GLN A 30 -20.90 -4.00 -0.23
CA GLN A 30 -22.13 -4.28 0.54
C GLN A 30 -23.39 -4.51 -0.31
N LYS A 31 -23.43 -4.01 -1.55
CA LYS A 31 -24.56 -4.20 -2.46
C LYS A 31 -24.55 -5.57 -3.14
N LEU A 32 -23.44 -6.30 -3.06
CA LEU A 32 -23.28 -7.62 -3.66
C LEU A 32 -23.74 -8.72 -2.70
N PRO A 33 -24.04 -9.94 -3.20
CA PRO A 33 -24.26 -11.09 -2.33
C PRO A 33 -23.06 -11.32 -1.42
N ALA A 34 -23.35 -11.71 -0.17
CA ALA A 34 -22.32 -11.95 0.83
C ALA A 34 -21.35 -13.05 0.36
N THR A 35 -20.06 -12.76 0.47
CA THR A 35 -18.95 -13.67 0.16
C THR A 35 -17.88 -13.54 1.26
N PRO A 36 -16.90 -14.46 1.34
CA PRO A 36 -15.79 -14.31 2.28
C PRO A 36 -15.02 -12.98 2.16
N PHE A 37 -15.08 -12.31 1.01
CA PHE A 37 -14.48 -11.00 0.78
C PHE A 37 -15.14 -9.87 1.60
N HIS A 38 -16.37 -10.06 2.08
CA HIS A 38 -17.05 -9.06 2.93
C HIS A 38 -16.40 -8.91 4.32
N GLU A 39 -15.52 -9.83 4.73
CA GLU A 39 -14.76 -9.71 5.98
C GLU A 39 -13.85 -8.47 5.99
N VAL A 40 -13.56 -7.88 4.83
CA VAL A 40 -12.72 -6.66 4.71
C VAL A 40 -13.45 -5.40 5.22
N ILE A 41 -14.78 -5.40 5.22
CA ILE A 41 -15.58 -4.23 5.59
C ILE A 41 -15.28 -3.83 7.04
N GLY A 42 -14.91 -2.56 7.25
CA GLY A 42 -14.59 -2.03 8.57
C GLY A 42 -13.23 -2.49 9.12
N LYS A 43 -12.46 -3.31 8.40
CA LYS A 43 -11.08 -3.64 8.78
C LYS A 43 -10.17 -2.46 8.45
N SER A 44 -9.14 -2.27 9.26
CA SER A 44 -8.15 -1.22 9.10
C SER A 44 -6.74 -1.79 9.19
N PHE A 45 -5.80 -1.15 8.50
CA PHE A 45 -4.36 -1.41 8.64
C PHE A 45 -3.69 -0.40 9.58
N ILE A 46 -4.39 0.67 9.96
CA ILE A 46 -3.81 1.85 10.63
C ILE A 46 -3.13 1.54 11.96
N ASP A 47 -3.56 0.49 12.66
CA ASP A 47 -2.95 0.08 13.92
C ASP A 47 -1.50 -0.37 13.75
N HIS A 48 -1.09 -0.76 12.54
CA HIS A 48 0.30 -1.07 12.20
C HIS A 48 1.15 0.18 11.92
N ALA A 49 0.56 1.38 11.82
CA ALA A 49 1.28 2.60 11.43
C ALA A 49 2.47 2.96 12.35
N PRO A 50 2.37 2.80 13.70
CA PRO A 50 3.52 3.00 14.58
C PRO A 50 4.67 2.04 14.29
N ASP A 51 4.36 0.78 13.98
CA ASP A 51 5.35 -0.27 13.72
C ASP A 51 5.98 -0.09 12.35
N VAL A 52 5.19 0.28 11.33
CA VAL A 52 5.70 0.69 10.02
C VAL A 52 6.65 1.88 10.18
N ALA A 53 6.26 2.92 10.93
CA ALA A 53 7.12 4.09 11.12
C ALA A 53 8.46 3.74 11.79
N LYS A 54 8.44 2.77 12.73
CA LYS A 54 9.64 2.24 13.36
C LYS A 54 10.48 1.43 12.36
N TRP A 55 9.87 0.53 11.61
CA TRP A 55 10.56 -0.29 10.60
C TRP A 55 11.24 0.58 9.54
N VAL A 56 10.58 1.63 9.05
CA VAL A 56 11.18 2.62 8.12
C VAL A 56 12.33 3.37 8.77
N GLN A 57 12.24 3.73 10.05
CA GLN A 57 13.35 4.36 10.77
C GLN A 57 14.57 3.44 10.87
N ASP A 58 14.36 2.16 11.18
CA ASP A 58 15.43 1.17 11.24
C ASP A 58 16.08 0.98 9.85
N PHE A 59 15.29 1.00 8.78
CA PHE A 59 15.79 0.97 7.41
C PHE A 59 16.58 2.23 7.05
N PHE A 60 16.04 3.42 7.36
CA PHE A 60 16.71 4.71 7.15
C PHE A 60 18.06 4.76 7.86
N ASP A 61 18.15 4.36 9.13
CA ASP A 61 19.39 4.40 9.89
C ASP A 61 20.48 3.48 9.31
N ARG A 62 20.09 2.43 8.59
CA ARG A 62 21.03 1.58 7.84
C ARG A 62 21.43 2.23 6.50
N ALA A 63 20.46 2.73 5.74
CA ALA A 63 20.69 3.35 4.45
C ALA A 63 21.52 4.63 4.55
N ALA A 64 21.21 5.49 5.53
CA ALA A 64 21.84 6.79 5.75
C ALA A 64 23.34 6.71 6.12
N LYS A 65 23.83 5.51 6.48
CA LYS A 65 25.28 5.27 6.68
C LYS A 65 26.06 5.24 5.36
N LYS A 66 25.38 4.99 4.24
CA LYS A 66 25.99 4.81 2.91
C LYS A 66 25.48 5.84 1.90
N PHE A 67 24.23 6.26 2.03
CA PHE A 67 23.54 7.07 1.05
C PHE A 67 22.95 8.33 1.67
N LYS A 68 22.96 9.42 0.93
CA LYS A 68 22.19 10.63 1.29
C LYS A 68 20.74 10.45 0.87
N VAL A 69 19.96 9.72 1.68
CA VAL A 69 18.56 9.38 1.39
C VAL A 69 17.75 10.66 1.13
N LYS A 70 17.07 10.70 -0.02
CA LYS A 70 16.21 11.81 -0.45
C LYS A 70 14.74 11.46 -0.41
N CYS A 71 14.37 10.26 -0.82
CA CYS A 71 12.99 9.79 -0.79
C CYS A 71 12.94 8.27 -0.61
N PHE A 72 11.73 7.78 -0.39
CA PHE A 72 11.42 6.36 -0.32
C PHE A 72 10.33 5.99 -1.32
N TYR A 73 10.41 4.77 -1.84
CA TYR A 73 9.29 4.11 -2.50
C TYR A 73 8.90 2.89 -1.66
N PHE A 74 7.61 2.63 -1.55
CA PHE A 74 7.07 1.49 -0.82
C PHE A 74 6.07 0.76 -1.69
N GLU A 75 6.19 -0.56 -1.70
CA GLU A 75 5.36 -1.39 -2.56
C GLU A 75 4.70 -2.48 -1.73
N MET A 76 3.38 -2.56 -1.76
CA MET A 76 2.68 -3.75 -1.28
C MET A 76 2.82 -4.84 -2.33
N ASN A 77 3.16 -6.06 -1.91
CA ASN A 77 3.26 -7.19 -2.83
C ASN A 77 1.92 -7.48 -3.52
N GLU A 78 1.96 -8.24 -4.63
CA GLU A 78 0.75 -8.78 -5.31
C GLU A 78 -0.01 -9.74 -4.39
N PHE A 79 -0.76 -9.19 -3.45
CA PHE A 79 -1.29 -9.89 -2.28
C PHE A 79 -2.43 -10.85 -2.64
N ASP A 80 -3.04 -10.66 -3.80
CA ASP A 80 -4.12 -11.48 -4.33
C ASP A 80 -3.63 -12.71 -5.11
N ILE A 81 -2.35 -12.73 -5.50
CA ILE A 81 -1.62 -13.89 -6.03
C ILE A 81 -0.78 -14.54 -4.92
N ASN A 82 0.03 -13.73 -4.23
CA ASN A 82 0.86 -14.12 -3.08
C ASN A 82 0.07 -14.13 -1.77
N THR A 83 -0.99 -14.94 -1.77
CA THR A 83 -2.05 -14.92 -0.76
C THR A 83 -1.62 -15.36 0.64
N ASP A 84 -0.48 -16.03 0.80
CA ASP A 84 -0.03 -16.55 2.10
C ASP A 84 0.70 -15.50 2.95
N ARG A 85 1.23 -14.44 2.33
CA ARG A 85 1.96 -13.38 3.03
C ARG A 85 1.69 -12.05 2.35
N TRP A 86 1.12 -11.14 3.12
CA TRP A 86 0.96 -9.75 2.70
C TRP A 86 2.07 -8.95 3.34
N TYR A 87 2.82 -8.22 2.54
CA TYR A 87 3.97 -7.49 3.02
C TYR A 87 4.25 -6.24 2.21
N ILE A 88 5.10 -5.39 2.78
CA ILE A 88 5.53 -4.13 2.19
C ILE A 88 7.05 -4.20 1.98
N ASP A 89 7.48 -3.92 0.76
CA ASP A 89 8.87 -3.64 0.41
C ASP A 89 9.16 -2.15 0.53
N ALA A 90 10.39 -1.81 0.90
CA ALA A 90 10.87 -0.44 0.94
C ALA A 90 12.15 -0.26 0.14
N PHE A 91 12.21 0.88 -0.54
CA PHE A 91 13.30 1.26 -1.42
C PHE A 91 13.76 2.67 -1.07
N VAL A 92 15.06 2.93 -1.11
CA VAL A 92 15.64 4.27 -0.89
C VAL A 92 16.34 4.78 -2.13
N TYR A 93 16.30 6.10 -2.29
CA TYR A 93 16.91 6.80 -3.41
C TYR A 93 17.71 8.01 -2.95
N THR A 94 18.78 8.33 -3.68
CA THR A 94 19.61 9.54 -3.48
C THR A 94 19.14 10.73 -4.32
N ARG A 95 18.18 10.51 -5.22
CA ARG A 95 17.46 11.52 -6.02
C ARG A 95 15.97 11.39 -5.78
N ASP A 96 15.28 12.51 -5.68
CA ASP A 96 13.82 12.57 -5.74
C ASP A 96 13.40 13.07 -7.12
N GLY A 97 12.87 12.18 -7.96
CA GLY A 97 12.42 12.50 -9.32
C GLY A 97 11.05 13.18 -9.37
N GLY A 98 10.32 13.23 -8.25
CA GLY A 98 8.95 13.74 -8.23
C GLY A 98 7.90 12.67 -8.56
N LEU A 99 6.65 13.10 -8.59
CA LEU A 99 5.52 12.29 -9.04
C LEU A 99 5.10 12.74 -10.44
N ASP A 100 5.55 12.01 -11.45
CA ASP A 100 5.10 12.14 -12.84
C ASP A 100 4.71 10.76 -13.36
N LEU A 101 3.42 10.44 -13.37
CA LEU A 101 2.94 9.09 -13.71
C LEU A 101 3.26 8.68 -15.17
N GLU A 102 3.61 9.63 -16.03
CA GLU A 102 4.04 9.36 -17.40
C GLU A 102 5.57 9.11 -17.49
N ASP A 103 6.33 9.50 -16.46
CA ASP A 103 7.79 9.35 -16.39
C ASP A 103 8.25 9.07 -14.93
N MET A 104 8.13 7.81 -14.52
CA MET A 104 8.64 7.30 -13.24
C MET A 104 9.94 6.51 -13.39
N GLU A 105 10.70 6.68 -14.49
CA GLU A 105 11.91 5.88 -14.76
C GLU A 105 12.95 5.95 -13.64
N TRP A 106 12.98 7.06 -12.90
CA TRP A 106 13.87 7.24 -11.76
C TRP A 106 13.71 6.19 -10.65
N LEU A 107 12.57 5.49 -10.59
CA LEU A 107 12.33 4.39 -9.65
C LEU A 107 13.20 3.16 -9.93
N CYS A 108 13.72 3.00 -11.15
CA CYS A 108 14.63 1.92 -11.52
C CYS A 108 16.03 2.08 -10.89
N ASP A 109 16.39 3.31 -10.50
CA ASP A 109 17.72 3.67 -9.98
C ASP A 109 17.79 3.55 -8.44
N MET A 110 17.17 2.53 -7.85
CA MET A 110 17.13 2.35 -6.40
C MET A 110 18.53 2.05 -5.82
N GLU A 111 18.84 2.64 -4.67
CA GLU A 111 20.16 2.52 -4.03
C GLU A 111 20.23 1.33 -3.07
N ALA A 112 19.13 1.07 -2.37
CA ALA A 112 18.99 -0.08 -1.51
C ALA A 112 17.53 -0.46 -1.32
N THR A 113 17.32 -1.74 -1.09
CA THR A 113 16.07 -2.34 -0.64
C THR A 113 16.14 -2.63 0.86
N SER A 114 14.99 -2.65 1.52
CA SER A 114 14.88 -3.18 2.88
C SER A 114 15.24 -4.67 2.87
N LYS A 115 16.25 -5.06 3.66
CA LYS A 115 16.60 -6.48 3.83
C LYS A 115 15.47 -7.31 4.47
N GLU A 116 14.66 -6.65 5.29
CA GLU A 116 13.53 -7.23 5.99
C GLU A 116 12.26 -6.56 5.50
N ILE A 117 11.30 -7.36 5.05
CA ILE A 117 9.96 -6.93 4.66
C ILE A 117 9.10 -6.63 5.90
N PHE A 118 8.13 -5.73 5.77
CA PHE A 118 7.12 -5.54 6.81
C PHE A 118 5.92 -6.45 6.53
N ILE A 119 5.65 -7.43 7.39
CA ILE A 119 4.51 -8.35 7.23
C ILE A 119 3.25 -7.73 7.83
N LEU A 120 2.16 -7.72 7.06
CA LEU A 120 0.83 -7.34 7.52
C LEU A 120 0.11 -8.56 8.12
N GLU A 121 -0.02 -8.58 9.45
CA GLU A 121 -0.64 -9.67 10.18
C GLU A 121 -2.14 -9.41 10.46
N GLY A 122 -2.87 -10.45 10.87
CA GLY A 122 -4.28 -10.32 11.27
C GLY A 122 -5.32 -10.50 10.16
N PHE A 123 -4.90 -10.74 8.91
CA PHE A 123 -5.79 -10.83 7.74
C PHE A 123 -5.96 -12.26 7.18
N ASN A 124 -5.69 -13.28 7.99
CA ASN A 124 -5.71 -14.70 7.61
C ASN A 124 -6.99 -15.18 6.91
N LYS A 125 -8.16 -14.63 7.28
CA LYS A 125 -9.43 -14.97 6.63
C LYS A 125 -9.49 -14.44 5.18
N LEU A 126 -9.04 -13.22 4.95
CA LEU A 126 -9.01 -12.60 3.61
C LEU A 126 -7.98 -13.28 2.73
N GLN A 127 -6.78 -13.54 3.26
CA GLN A 127 -5.74 -14.36 2.62
C GLN A 127 -6.30 -15.70 2.12
N LYS A 128 -7.04 -16.43 2.97
CA LYS A 128 -7.73 -17.67 2.57
C LYS A 128 -8.79 -17.45 1.48
N ALA A 129 -9.51 -16.33 1.50
CA ALA A 129 -10.50 -16.00 0.48
C ALA A 129 -9.86 -15.79 -0.90
N PHE A 130 -8.77 -15.01 -0.98
CA PHE A 130 -8.01 -14.86 -2.21
C PHE A 130 -7.40 -16.19 -2.68
N LYS A 131 -6.81 -16.97 -1.77
CA LYS A 131 -6.24 -18.29 -2.09
C LYS A 131 -7.27 -19.23 -2.70
N LYS A 132 -8.49 -19.25 -2.16
CA LYS A 132 -9.60 -20.06 -2.69
C LYS A 132 -10.07 -19.54 -4.05
N SER A 133 -10.14 -18.22 -4.23
CA SER A 133 -10.50 -17.59 -5.50
C SER A 133 -9.50 -17.97 -6.60
N LEU A 134 -8.20 -17.86 -6.31
CA LEU A 134 -7.12 -18.20 -7.25
C LEU A 134 -7.19 -19.66 -7.72
N LYS A 135 -7.42 -20.60 -6.79
CA LYS A 135 -7.56 -22.03 -7.10
C LYS A 135 -8.79 -22.38 -7.94
N SER A 136 -9.79 -21.50 -8.00
CA SER A 136 -11.05 -21.81 -8.68
C SER A 136 -10.94 -21.75 -10.21
N ASN A 137 -9.85 -21.20 -10.77
CA ASN A 137 -9.65 -20.90 -12.20
C ASN A 137 -10.80 -20.09 -12.83
N LYS A 138 -11.70 -19.52 -12.02
CA LYS A 138 -12.74 -18.61 -12.45
C LYS A 138 -12.18 -17.20 -12.42
N LYS A 139 -12.69 -16.36 -13.32
CA LYS A 139 -12.48 -14.91 -13.23
C LYS A 139 -12.83 -14.43 -11.82
N LYS A 140 -12.01 -13.54 -11.28
CA LYS A 140 -12.26 -12.88 -9.99
C LYS A 140 -13.65 -12.27 -10.00
N SER A 141 -14.41 -12.52 -8.94
CA SER A 141 -15.76 -11.96 -8.79
C SER A 141 -15.67 -10.46 -8.48
N ASP A 142 -16.71 -9.69 -8.80
CA ASP A 142 -16.82 -8.27 -8.43
C ASP A 142 -16.59 -8.01 -6.93
N ALA A 143 -16.99 -8.94 -6.06
CA ALA A 143 -16.73 -8.83 -4.61
C ALA A 143 -15.23 -8.95 -4.28
N GLY A 144 -14.51 -9.78 -5.02
CA GLY A 144 -13.06 -9.92 -4.92
C GLY A 144 -12.33 -8.69 -5.46
N ASP A 145 -12.80 -8.13 -6.59
CA ASP A 145 -12.27 -6.89 -7.14
C ASP A 145 -12.48 -5.71 -6.17
N TRP A 146 -13.67 -5.56 -5.57
CA TRP A 146 -13.89 -4.52 -4.56
C TRP A 146 -13.06 -4.72 -3.30
N CYS A 147 -12.90 -5.97 -2.83
CA CYS A 147 -12.06 -6.27 -1.69
C CYS A 147 -10.59 -5.91 -1.94
N GLU A 148 -10.09 -6.19 -3.14
CA GLU A 148 -8.75 -5.79 -3.56
C GLU A 148 -8.58 -4.27 -3.48
N GLN A 149 -9.54 -3.51 -4.04
CA GLN A 149 -9.50 -2.05 -3.98
C GLN A 149 -9.54 -1.49 -2.54
N ILE A 150 -10.26 -2.14 -1.63
CA ILE A 150 -10.28 -1.74 -0.22
C ILE A 150 -8.92 -1.99 0.42
N ILE A 151 -8.29 -3.14 0.18
CA ILE A 151 -6.97 -3.49 0.74
C ILE A 151 -5.92 -2.49 0.27
N ILE A 152 -5.93 -2.13 -1.01
CA ILE A 152 -4.99 -1.17 -1.59
C ILE A 152 -5.19 0.21 -0.98
N ALA A 153 -6.44 0.67 -0.87
CA ALA A 153 -6.74 1.94 -0.20
C ALA A 153 -6.30 1.95 1.27
N ARG A 154 -6.45 0.82 1.99
CA ARG A 154 -5.99 0.66 3.39
C ARG A 154 -4.47 0.64 3.52
N PHE A 155 -3.77 0.03 2.57
CA PHE A 155 -2.31 0.11 2.50
C PHE A 155 -1.82 1.55 2.30
N MET A 156 -2.43 2.27 1.35
CA MET A 156 -2.09 3.67 1.09
C MET A 156 -2.39 4.57 2.31
N GLU A 157 -3.51 4.33 3.00
CA GLU A 157 -3.85 4.97 4.27
C GLU A 157 -2.78 4.68 5.36
N LEU A 158 -2.37 3.42 5.50
CA LEU A 158 -1.33 2.99 6.43
C LEU A 158 0.00 3.72 6.17
N MET A 159 0.47 3.78 4.92
CA MET A 159 1.74 4.43 4.59
C MET A 159 1.70 5.93 4.89
N HIS A 160 0.59 6.59 4.56
CA HIS A 160 0.40 7.99 4.91
C HIS A 160 0.38 8.20 6.43
N ALA A 161 -0.36 7.38 7.18
CA ALA A 161 -0.42 7.45 8.63
C ALA A 161 0.95 7.23 9.28
N ALA A 162 1.75 6.28 8.77
CA ALA A 162 3.11 6.04 9.25
C ALA A 162 4.01 7.28 9.04
N HIS A 163 3.87 7.97 7.89
CA HIS A 163 4.60 9.22 7.63
C HIS A 163 4.18 10.34 8.60
N VAL A 164 2.88 10.47 8.88
CA VAL A 164 2.36 11.44 9.86
C VAL A 164 2.93 11.15 11.26
N ILE A 165 2.94 9.88 11.69
CA ILE A 165 3.52 9.47 12.97
C ILE A 165 5.01 9.80 13.02
N ALA A 166 5.75 9.55 11.93
CA ALA A 166 7.16 9.87 11.84
C ALA A 166 7.42 11.37 12.05
N LYS A 167 6.59 12.23 11.45
CA LYS A 167 6.66 13.67 11.65
C LYS A 167 6.36 14.08 13.08
N GLN A 168 5.29 13.56 13.68
CA GLN A 168 4.93 13.82 15.08
C GLN A 168 6.05 13.43 16.04
N LYS A 169 6.69 12.28 15.80
CA LYS A 169 7.82 11.77 16.57
C LYS A 169 9.18 12.38 16.19
N LYS A 170 9.21 13.29 15.21
CA LYS A 170 10.44 13.92 14.69
C LYS A 170 11.50 12.89 14.26
N LEU A 171 11.06 11.79 13.66
CA LEU A 171 11.95 10.77 13.10
C LEU A 171 12.81 11.35 11.97
N LYS A 172 14.00 10.80 11.77
CA LYS A 172 15.00 11.39 10.87
C LYS A 172 14.53 11.41 9.42
N TRP A 173 13.78 10.38 9.03
CA TRP A 173 13.26 10.21 7.67
C TRP A 173 11.97 11.02 7.41
N ALA A 174 11.35 11.61 8.43
CA ALA A 174 10.04 12.27 8.31
C ALA A 174 10.01 13.52 7.41
N LYS A 175 11.16 13.96 6.91
CA LYS A 175 11.29 15.06 5.94
C LYS A 175 11.45 14.54 4.50
N CYS A 176 11.70 13.25 4.33
CA CYS A 176 11.81 12.63 3.02
C CYS A 176 10.41 12.39 2.47
N PRO A 177 10.09 12.83 1.24
CA PRO A 177 8.87 12.38 0.60
C PRO A 177 8.87 10.86 0.47
N ILE A 178 7.68 10.29 0.60
CA ILE A 178 7.46 8.86 0.36
C ILE A 178 6.48 8.69 -0.79
N TYR A 179 6.74 7.68 -1.59
CA TYR A 179 5.91 7.21 -2.70
C TYR A 179 5.43 5.81 -2.37
N PHE A 180 4.19 5.49 -2.70
CA PHE A 180 3.65 4.17 -2.38
C PHE A 180 2.54 3.72 -3.32
N THR A 181 2.55 2.42 -3.61
CA THR A 181 1.56 1.74 -4.43
C THR A 181 1.51 0.24 -4.12
N GLU A 182 0.53 -0.45 -4.68
CA GLU A 182 0.57 -1.91 -4.78
C GLU A 182 1.25 -2.34 -6.08
N HIS A 183 1.92 -3.49 -6.05
CA HIS A 183 2.62 -4.04 -7.20
C HIS A 183 1.67 -4.20 -8.41
N GLU A 184 2.14 -3.87 -9.62
CA GLU A 184 1.32 -3.83 -10.84
C GLU A 184 0.12 -2.85 -10.83
N TYR A 185 0.03 -1.94 -9.85
CA TYR A 185 -1.02 -0.90 -9.85
C TYR A 185 -0.67 0.31 -10.69
N ASP A 186 -1.62 0.76 -11.52
CA ASP A 186 -1.47 1.84 -12.51
C ASP A 186 -1.19 3.25 -11.94
N PHE A 187 -1.12 3.45 -10.61
CA PHE A 187 -0.83 4.77 -10.04
C PHE A 187 -0.02 4.69 -8.75
N ILE A 188 0.78 5.73 -8.52
CA ILE A 188 1.57 5.91 -7.32
C ILE A 188 1.03 7.11 -6.55
N VAL A 189 0.98 7.00 -5.22
CA VAL A 189 0.65 8.11 -4.32
C VAL A 189 1.91 8.68 -3.72
N GLN A 190 1.91 10.00 -3.48
CA GLN A 190 2.96 10.67 -2.75
C GLN A 190 2.44 11.25 -1.43
N SER A 191 3.24 11.13 -0.37
CA SER A 191 3.03 11.84 0.91
C SER A 191 4.25 12.74 1.22
N LYS A 192 3.99 14.04 1.48
CA LYS A 192 4.98 15.07 1.84
C LYS A 192 4.71 15.71 3.22
N VAL A 193 4.08 14.95 4.12
CA VAL A 193 3.37 15.48 5.31
C VAL A 193 4.18 16.36 6.24
#